data_AF-V5WM67-F1
#
_entry.id   AF-V5WM67-F1
#
_cell.length_a   1.000
_cell.length_b   1.000
_cell.length_c   1.000
_cell.angle_alpha   90.00
_cell.angle_beta   90.00
_cell.angle_gamma   90.00
#
_symmetry.space_group_name_H-M   'P 1'
#
loop_
_entity.id
_entity.type
_entity.pdbx_description
1 polymer ?
#
loop_
_entity_poly.entity_id
_entity_poly.type
_entity_poly.pdbx_seq_one_letter_code
_entity_poly.pdbx_strand_id
1 'polypeptide(L)'
;MRKIIMPAVFAALCIFLILNPAGLSAQTGNGESGDTSSDPSLVAVGSLSASNLYLSYLVLGTVADGYVSGSYDLETTKSIARETIFLNGNSRDALQDLLDSEVIAREEARVVSDMIESYGILDNMAGALLNFIEDENDNGSAYQTFRKEAWERISALLGLEE
;
A
#
# COMPACT_ATOMS: atom_id res chain seq x y z
N MET A 1 -27.75 11.70 -24.20
CA MET A 1 -27.30 10.28 -24.23
C MET A 1 -25.77 10.25 -24.28
N ARG A 2 -25.11 10.00 -23.15
CA ARG A 2 -23.64 9.95 -23.05
C ARG A 2 -23.27 8.49 -22.79
N LYS A 3 -22.56 7.87 -23.74
CA LYS A 3 -22.09 6.48 -23.62
C LYS A 3 -21.03 6.42 -22.51
N ILE A 4 -21.34 5.68 -21.44
CA ILE A 4 -20.35 5.25 -20.46
C ILE A 4 -19.57 4.13 -21.12
N ILE A 5 -18.33 4.41 -21.54
CA ILE A 5 -17.38 3.38 -21.96
C ILE A 5 -16.33 3.32 -20.87
N MET A 6 -16.57 2.49 -19.85
CA MET A 6 -15.48 2.03 -18.99
C MET A 6 -15.78 0.65 -18.39
N PRO A 7 -15.64 -0.46 -19.15
CA PRO A 7 -15.56 -1.79 -18.56
C PRO A 7 -14.16 -2.42 -18.68
N ALA A 8 -13.19 -1.81 -19.36
CA ALA A 8 -11.91 -2.46 -19.66
C ALA A 8 -10.88 -2.40 -18.52
N VAL A 9 -10.87 -1.33 -17.71
CA VAL A 9 -9.86 -1.14 -16.65
C VAL A 9 -10.16 -2.03 -15.43
N PHE A 10 -11.43 -2.29 -15.14
CA PHE A 10 -11.85 -3.13 -14.01
C PHE A 10 -11.56 -4.63 -14.22
N ALA A 11 -11.56 -5.08 -15.49
CA ALA A 11 -11.26 -6.47 -15.83
C ALA A 11 -9.76 -6.79 -15.77
N ALA A 12 -8.87 -5.82 -16.01
CA ALA A 12 -7.42 -6.02 -15.94
C ALA A 12 -6.91 -6.15 -14.49
N LEU A 13 -7.55 -5.46 -13.53
CA LEU A 13 -7.16 -5.49 -12.12
C LEU A 13 -7.45 -6.85 -11.46
N CYS A 14 -8.50 -7.55 -11.91
CA CYS A 14 -8.85 -8.89 -11.39
C CYS A 14 -7.95 -9.99 -11.95
N ILE A 15 -7.32 -9.78 -13.12
CA ILE A 15 -6.50 -10.81 -13.77
C ILE A 15 -5.07 -10.83 -13.20
N PHE A 16 -4.55 -9.70 -12.72
CA PHE A 16 -3.21 -9.64 -12.12
C PHE A 16 -3.14 -10.26 -10.71
N LEU A 17 -4.21 -10.17 -9.92
CA LEU A 17 -4.25 -10.73 -8.56
C LEU A 17 -4.41 -12.27 -8.52
N ILE A 18 -4.81 -12.90 -9.63
CA ILE A 18 -5.09 -14.36 -9.68
C ILE A 18 -3.96 -15.12 -10.39
N LEU A 19 -3.11 -14.45 -11.19
CA LEU A 19 -2.19 -15.13 -12.11
C LEU A 19 -0.69 -15.01 -11.81
N ASN A 20 -0.26 -14.41 -10.70
CA ASN A 20 1.17 -14.40 -10.37
C ASN A 20 1.53 -15.00 -8.99
N PRO A 21 1.40 -16.33 -8.82
CA PRO A 21 2.09 -17.02 -7.73
C PRO A 21 3.62 -17.11 -7.94
N ALA A 22 4.19 -16.52 -9.01
CA ALA A 22 5.59 -16.76 -9.40
C ALA A 22 6.58 -15.67 -8.94
N GLY A 23 6.15 -14.59 -8.29
CA GLY A 23 7.04 -13.51 -7.85
C GLY A 23 7.77 -13.75 -6.52
N LEU A 24 7.30 -14.67 -5.69
CA LEU A 24 7.91 -14.99 -4.39
C LEU A 24 8.49 -16.43 -4.36
N SER A 25 9.05 -16.89 -5.47
CA SER A 25 9.84 -18.13 -5.46
C SER A 25 11.26 -17.82 -5.00
N ALA A 26 11.52 -18.08 -3.71
CA ALA A 26 12.86 -18.19 -3.17
C ALA A 26 13.72 -19.09 -4.08
N GLN A 27 14.83 -18.53 -4.55
CA GLN A 27 15.84 -19.20 -5.36
C GLN A 27 16.33 -20.46 -4.65
N THR A 28 15.91 -21.63 -5.12
CA THR A 28 16.33 -22.93 -4.58
C THR A 28 17.75 -23.23 -5.06
N GLY A 29 18.72 -22.76 -4.27
CA GLY A 29 20.09 -23.29 -4.27
C GLY A 29 20.10 -24.67 -3.62
N ASN A 30 20.68 -25.64 -4.33
CA ASN A 30 20.82 -27.03 -3.89
C ASN A 30 21.68 -27.11 -2.61
N GLY A 31 21.08 -27.40 -1.45
CA GLY A 31 21.81 -27.62 -0.20
C GLY A 31 20.89 -27.86 1.00
N GLU A 32 20.82 -29.12 1.43
CA GLU A 32 20.42 -29.63 2.75
C GLU A 32 19.08 -29.16 3.38
N SER A 33 18.17 -30.13 3.44
CA SER A 33 16.92 -30.24 4.19
C SER A 33 16.91 -29.57 5.58
N GLY A 34 16.42 -28.33 5.60
CA GLY A 34 15.56 -27.79 6.66
C GLY A 34 14.20 -27.50 6.02
N ASP A 35 13.11 -27.89 6.66
CA ASP A 35 11.75 -27.68 6.18
C ASP A 35 11.47 -26.18 5.98
N THR A 36 11.62 -25.69 4.75
CA THR A 36 11.31 -24.32 4.34
C THR A 36 9.86 -24.19 3.89
N SER A 37 8.94 -24.87 4.57
CA SER A 37 7.52 -24.55 4.40
C SER A 37 7.25 -23.20 5.07
N SER A 38 7.20 -22.14 4.26
CA SER A 38 6.77 -20.81 4.68
C SER A 38 5.41 -20.93 5.39
N ASP A 39 5.29 -20.44 6.63
CA ASP A 39 4.05 -20.53 7.41
C ASP A 39 2.89 -19.94 6.59
N PRO A 40 1.85 -20.75 6.25
CA PRO A 40 0.73 -20.27 5.46
C PRO A 40 0.06 -19.02 6.04
N SER A 41 0.11 -18.85 7.36
CA SER A 41 -0.41 -17.68 8.07
C SER A 41 0.43 -16.43 7.75
N LEU A 42 1.75 -16.57 7.74
CA LEU A 42 2.68 -15.48 7.43
C LEU A 42 2.59 -15.08 5.96
N VAL A 43 2.46 -16.06 5.06
CA VAL A 43 2.22 -15.81 3.62
C VAL A 43 0.89 -15.05 3.43
N ALA A 44 -0.16 -15.44 4.15
CA ALA A 44 -1.46 -14.75 4.09
C ALA A 44 -1.36 -13.32 4.63
N VAL A 45 -0.72 -13.11 5.79
CA VAL A 45 -0.50 -11.78 6.37
C VAL A 45 0.31 -10.91 5.41
N GLY A 46 1.40 -11.42 4.84
CA GLY A 46 2.22 -10.69 3.88
C GLY A 46 1.43 -10.29 2.63
N SER A 47 0.66 -11.22 2.05
CA SER A 47 -0.15 -10.96 0.84
C SER A 47 -1.26 -9.94 1.08
N LEU A 48 -1.94 -10.03 2.23
CA LEU A 48 -3.00 -9.08 2.60
C LEU A 48 -2.43 -7.70 2.92
N SER A 49 -1.29 -7.62 3.62
CA SER A 49 -0.63 -6.35 3.95
C SER A 49 -0.11 -5.65 2.70
N ALA A 50 0.53 -6.40 1.80
CA ALA A 50 0.95 -5.95 0.47
C ALA A 50 -0.23 -5.38 -0.34
N SER A 51 -1.34 -6.12 -0.40
CA SER A 51 -2.56 -5.67 -1.10
C SER A 51 -3.13 -4.40 -0.48
N ASN A 52 -3.16 -4.33 0.85
CA ASN A 52 -3.67 -3.17 1.57
C ASN A 52 -2.79 -1.93 1.38
N LEU A 53 -1.46 -2.06 1.37
CA LEU A 53 -0.53 -0.97 1.02
C LEU A 53 -0.83 -0.38 -0.36
N TYR A 54 -0.95 -1.24 -1.38
CA TYR A 54 -1.25 -0.81 -2.74
C TYR A 54 -2.61 -0.12 -2.85
N LEU A 55 -3.64 -0.67 -2.17
CA LEU A 55 -4.97 -0.08 -2.15
C LEU A 55 -4.99 1.28 -1.43
N SER A 56 -4.33 1.42 -0.28
CA SER A 56 -4.20 2.71 0.41
C SER A 56 -3.53 3.76 -0.48
N TYR A 57 -2.45 3.40 -1.18
CA TYR A 57 -1.82 4.29 -2.16
C TYR A 57 -2.79 4.74 -3.27
N LEU A 58 -3.50 3.78 -3.88
CA LEU A 58 -4.47 4.08 -4.95
C LEU A 58 -5.62 4.95 -4.45
N VAL A 59 -6.14 4.68 -3.26
CA VAL A 59 -7.22 5.45 -2.65
C VAL A 59 -6.78 6.90 -2.45
N LEU A 60 -5.62 7.14 -1.83
CA LEU A 60 -5.13 8.51 -1.60
C LEU A 60 -4.85 9.24 -2.91
N GLY A 61 -4.26 8.56 -3.90
CA GLY A 61 -4.06 9.08 -5.24
C GLY A 61 -5.36 9.51 -5.89
N THR A 62 -6.35 8.61 -5.91
CA THR A 62 -7.66 8.84 -6.52
C THR A 62 -8.43 9.96 -5.83
N VAL A 63 -8.34 10.04 -4.51
CA VAL A 63 -9.02 11.08 -3.72
C VAL A 63 -8.42 12.46 -3.98
N ALA A 64 -7.09 12.56 -4.02
CA ALA A 64 -6.42 13.82 -4.37
C ALA A 64 -6.77 14.26 -5.80
N ASP A 65 -6.70 13.35 -6.78
CA ASP A 65 -7.02 13.63 -8.17
C ASP A 65 -8.52 14.00 -8.32
N GLY A 66 -9.39 13.36 -7.52
CA GLY A 66 -10.81 13.67 -7.39
C GLY A 66 -11.08 15.06 -6.84
N TYR A 67 -10.35 15.49 -5.81
CA TYR A 67 -10.43 16.85 -5.25
C TYR A 67 -10.00 17.91 -6.27
N VAL A 68 -8.82 17.73 -6.88
CA VAL A 68 -8.27 18.69 -7.87
C VAL A 68 -9.18 18.83 -9.10
N SER A 69 -9.81 17.74 -9.53
CA SER A 69 -10.76 17.77 -10.65
C SER A 69 -12.15 18.33 -10.29
N GLY A 70 -12.41 18.59 -8.99
CA GLY A 70 -13.73 19.00 -8.49
C GLY A 70 -14.76 17.87 -8.45
N SER A 71 -14.33 16.61 -8.59
CA SER A 71 -15.19 15.43 -8.50
C SER A 71 -15.52 15.07 -7.04
N TYR A 72 -14.62 15.40 -6.10
CA TYR A 72 -14.83 15.28 -4.66
C TYR A 72 -14.75 16.64 -3.99
N ASP A 73 -15.63 16.86 -3.00
CA ASP A 73 -15.60 18.04 -2.16
C ASP A 73 -14.60 17.89 -1.01
N LEU A 74 -14.39 19.00 -0.29
CA LEU A 74 -13.45 19.08 0.83
C LEU A 74 -13.76 18.04 1.92
N GLU A 75 -15.03 17.92 2.33
CA GLU A 75 -15.42 17.04 3.43
C GLU A 75 -15.29 15.55 3.05
N THR A 76 -15.66 15.18 1.82
CA THR A 76 -15.45 13.82 1.30
C THR A 76 -13.97 13.48 1.27
N THR A 77 -13.14 14.41 0.78
CA THR A 77 -11.69 14.24 0.67
C THR A 77 -11.07 14.06 2.05
N LYS A 78 -11.43 14.92 3.01
CA LYS A 78 -10.98 14.85 4.40
C LYS A 78 -11.40 13.54 5.07
N SER A 79 -12.66 13.13 4.87
CA SER A 79 -13.19 11.91 5.46
C SER A 79 -12.41 10.69 4.97
N ILE A 80 -12.18 10.56 3.66
CA ILE A 80 -11.48 9.39 3.12
C ILE A 80 -10.00 9.41 3.53
N ALA A 81 -9.32 10.55 3.49
CA ALA A 81 -7.92 10.64 3.92
C ALA A 81 -7.74 10.25 5.40
N ARG A 82 -8.64 10.69 6.30
CA ARG A 82 -8.61 10.32 7.72
C ARG A 82 -8.93 8.85 7.97
N GLU A 83 -9.88 8.29 7.23
CA GLU A 83 -10.16 6.86 7.29
C GLU A 83 -8.94 6.05 6.86
N THR A 84 -8.25 6.44 5.79
CA THR A 84 -7.02 5.77 5.37
C THR A 84 -5.92 5.84 6.42
N ILE A 85 -5.72 7.00 7.09
CA ILE A 85 -4.78 7.12 8.23
C ILE A 85 -5.13 6.12 9.33
N PHE A 86 -6.42 6.02 9.69
CA PHE A 86 -6.88 5.09 10.72
C PHE A 86 -6.61 3.62 10.33
N LEU A 87 -6.93 3.22 9.10
CA LEU A 87 -6.71 1.86 8.62
C LEU A 87 -5.21 1.50 8.50
N ASN A 88 -4.40 2.43 8.02
CA ASN A 88 -2.95 2.28 7.99
C ASN A 88 -2.36 2.14 9.40
N GLY A 89 -2.85 2.96 10.35
CA GLY A 89 -2.47 2.87 11.77
C GLY A 89 -2.72 1.48 12.35
N ASN A 90 -3.94 0.96 12.20
CA ASN A 90 -4.28 -0.39 12.66
C ASN A 90 -3.42 -1.47 12.00
N SER A 91 -3.06 -1.30 10.73
CA SER A 91 -2.20 -2.24 10.01
C SER A 91 -0.77 -2.20 10.55
N ARG A 92 -0.22 -1.02 10.85
CA ARG A 92 1.09 -0.89 11.47
C ARG A 92 1.12 -1.51 12.86
N ASP A 93 0.11 -1.24 13.68
CA ASP A 93 0.05 -1.77 15.05
C ASP A 93 0.05 -3.31 15.03
N ALA A 94 -0.75 -3.92 14.16
CA ALA A 94 -0.78 -5.38 13.99
C ALA A 94 0.56 -5.96 13.49
N LEU A 95 1.25 -5.26 12.59
CA LEU A 95 2.58 -5.67 12.10
C LEU A 95 3.66 -5.47 13.17
N GLN A 96 3.54 -4.42 13.99
CA GLN A 96 4.45 -4.17 15.11
C GLN A 96 4.29 -5.24 16.18
N ASP A 97 3.05 -5.62 16.52
CA ASP A 97 2.77 -6.74 17.43
C ASP A 97 3.40 -8.05 16.92
N LEU A 98 3.38 -8.28 15.60
CA LEU A 98 4.04 -9.43 14.98
C LEU A 98 5.56 -9.37 15.14
N LEU A 99 6.20 -8.20 14.93
CA LEU A 99 7.64 -8.02 15.17
C LEU A 99 8.01 -8.30 16.63
N ASP A 100 7.24 -7.72 17.55
CA ASP A 100 7.51 -7.76 19.00
C ASP A 100 7.29 -9.15 19.59
N SER A 101 6.54 -10.01 18.91
CA SER A 101 6.30 -11.40 19.34
C SER A 101 7.51 -12.32 19.19
N GLU A 102 8.55 -11.90 18.45
CA GLU A 102 9.77 -12.68 18.14
C GLU A 102 9.50 -14.08 17.53
N VAL A 103 8.29 -14.33 17.00
CA VAL A 103 7.91 -15.63 16.42
C VAL A 103 8.38 -15.82 14.98
N ILE A 104 8.81 -14.73 14.33
CA ILE A 104 9.25 -14.73 12.93
C ILE A 104 10.77 -14.70 12.82
N ALA A 105 11.31 -15.25 11.74
CA ALA A 105 12.73 -15.22 11.46
C ALA A 105 13.22 -13.79 11.16
N ARG A 106 14.52 -13.54 11.32
CA ARG A 106 15.12 -12.21 11.11
C ARG A 106 14.87 -11.63 9.71
N GLU A 107 14.88 -12.47 8.67
CA GLU A 107 14.61 -12.04 7.29
C GLU A 107 13.15 -11.60 7.13
N GLU A 108 12.23 -12.35 7.73
CA GLU A 108 10.79 -12.04 7.74
C GLU A 108 10.53 -10.74 8.53
N ALA A 109 11.24 -10.54 9.64
CA ALA A 109 11.18 -9.31 10.42
C ALA A 109 11.59 -8.06 9.62
N ARG A 110 12.54 -8.20 8.68
CA ARG A 110 12.91 -7.10 7.80
C ARG A 110 11.77 -6.71 6.86
N VAL A 111 11.13 -7.69 6.23
CA VAL A 111 9.98 -7.46 5.35
C VAL A 111 8.82 -6.81 6.11
N VAL A 112 8.54 -7.27 7.32
CA VAL A 112 7.49 -6.68 8.18
C VAL A 112 7.84 -5.24 8.56
N SER A 113 9.10 -4.95 8.92
CA SER A 113 9.58 -3.58 9.15
C SER A 113 9.40 -2.70 7.91
N ASP A 114 9.70 -3.23 6.72
CA ASP A 114 9.49 -2.53 5.46
C ASP A 114 7.99 -2.26 5.19
N MET A 115 7.09 -3.16 5.57
CA MET A 115 5.65 -2.88 5.48
C MET A 115 5.22 -1.75 6.43
N ILE A 116 5.70 -1.76 7.68
CA ILE A 116 5.36 -0.74 8.69
C ILE A 116 5.80 0.66 8.23
N GLU A 117 7.04 0.78 7.76
CA GLU A 117 7.56 2.04 7.24
C GLU A 117 6.78 2.54 6.01
N SER A 118 6.30 1.63 5.15
CA SER A 118 5.51 1.98 3.96
C SER A 118 4.16 2.57 4.34
N TYR A 119 3.51 2.01 5.37
CA TYR A 119 2.31 2.62 5.94
C TYR A 119 2.59 3.98 6.57
N GLY A 120 3.77 4.18 7.17
CA GLY A 120 4.17 5.49 7.71
C GLY A 120 4.26 6.56 6.61
N ILE A 121 4.81 6.21 5.45
CA ILE A 121 4.87 7.13 4.30
C ILE A 121 3.47 7.42 3.75
N LEU A 122 2.57 6.42 3.71
CA LEU A 122 1.17 6.64 3.31
C LEU A 122 0.41 7.56 4.27
N ASP A 123 0.71 7.51 5.57
CA ASP A 123 0.15 8.47 6.53
C ASP A 123 0.68 9.88 6.30
N ASN A 124 1.98 10.02 6.00
CA ASN A 124 2.55 11.30 5.63
C ASN A 124 1.93 11.85 4.33
N MET A 125 1.68 10.99 3.34
CA MET A 125 0.96 11.34 2.12
C MET A 125 -0.46 11.81 2.43
N ALA A 126 -1.21 11.10 3.28
CA ALA A 126 -2.56 11.47 3.68
C ALA A 126 -2.59 12.79 4.48
N GLY A 127 -1.65 12.98 5.41
CA GLY A 127 -1.50 14.22 6.18
C GLY A 127 -1.15 15.41 5.29
N ALA A 128 -0.25 15.22 4.33
CA ALA A 128 0.08 16.26 3.35
C ALA A 128 -1.09 16.58 2.42
N LEU A 129 -1.92 15.59 2.06
CA LEU A 129 -3.17 15.83 1.34
C LEU A 129 -4.14 16.68 2.17
N LEU A 130 -4.31 16.37 3.46
CA LEU A 130 -5.15 17.16 4.37
C LEU A 130 -4.67 18.61 4.47
N ASN A 131 -3.36 18.83 4.59
CA ASN A 131 -2.80 20.19 4.61
C ASN A 131 -3.08 20.93 3.29
N PHE A 132 -2.82 20.27 2.16
CA PHE A 132 -3.04 20.84 0.82
C PHE A 132 -4.48 21.29 0.57
N ILE A 133 -5.47 20.53 1.06
CA ILE A 133 -6.88 20.88 0.84
C ILE A 133 -7.42 21.89 1.86
N GLU A 134 -6.75 22.08 3.00
CA GLU A 134 -7.16 23.00 4.06
C GLU A 134 -6.46 24.37 3.99
N ASP A 135 -5.23 24.45 3.45
CA ASP A 135 -4.48 25.69 3.27
C ASP A 135 -4.44 26.10 1.79
N GLU A 136 -5.12 27.20 1.45
CA GLU A 136 -5.14 27.77 0.10
C GLU A 136 -3.75 28.19 -0.43
N ASN A 137 -2.75 28.33 0.46
CA ASN A 137 -1.37 28.68 0.09
C ASN A 137 -0.47 27.45 -0.11
N ASP A 138 -0.91 26.26 0.30
CA ASP A 138 -0.20 25.02 0.04
C ASP A 138 -0.37 24.63 -1.43
N ASN A 139 0.74 24.35 -2.11
CA ASN A 139 0.76 23.99 -3.53
C ASN A 139 0.76 22.47 -3.77
N GLY A 140 0.65 21.67 -2.72
CA GLY A 140 0.62 20.21 -2.77
C GLY A 140 2.00 19.57 -2.96
N SER A 141 3.10 20.32 -2.87
CA SER A 141 4.44 19.77 -3.09
C SER A 141 4.78 18.64 -2.11
N ALA A 142 4.42 18.80 -0.83
CA ALA A 142 4.66 17.76 0.18
C ALA A 142 3.90 16.47 -0.16
N TYR A 143 2.65 16.60 -0.60
CA TYR A 143 1.84 15.47 -1.05
C TYR A 143 2.49 14.74 -2.24
N GLN A 144 2.98 15.47 -3.24
CA GLN A 144 3.66 14.85 -4.39
C GLN A 144 4.96 14.17 -4.00
N THR A 145 5.73 14.74 -3.06
CA THR A 145 6.94 14.10 -2.52
C THR A 145 6.61 12.76 -1.88
N PHE A 146 5.64 12.73 -0.95
CA PHE A 146 5.27 11.47 -0.30
C PHE A 146 4.56 10.50 -1.25
N ARG A 147 3.80 10.97 -2.24
CA ARG A 147 3.21 10.12 -3.30
C ARG A 147 4.30 9.38 -4.07
N LYS A 148 5.36 10.09 -4.45
CA LYS A 148 6.50 9.50 -5.16
C LYS A 148 7.24 8.49 -4.28
N GLU A 149 7.57 8.89 -3.05
CA GLU A 149 8.28 8.02 -2.08
C GLU A 149 7.47 6.76 -1.75
N ALA A 150 6.15 6.89 -1.54
CA ALA A 150 5.26 5.76 -1.32
C ALA A 150 5.26 4.81 -2.52
N TRP A 151 5.18 5.34 -3.75
CA TRP A 151 5.22 4.52 -4.95
C TRP A 151 6.54 3.75 -5.07
N GLU A 152 7.68 4.44 -4.96
CA GLU A 152 9.01 3.82 -5.05
C GLU A 152 9.14 2.65 -4.07
N ARG A 153 8.66 2.83 -2.83
CA ARG A 153 8.78 1.80 -1.80
C ARG A 153 7.79 0.64 -1.99
N ILE A 154 6.54 0.96 -2.33
CA ILE A 154 5.50 -0.05 -2.57
C ILE A 154 5.83 -0.87 -3.83
N SER A 155 6.32 -0.25 -4.90
CA SER A 155 6.72 -0.97 -6.11
C SER A 155 7.87 -1.92 -5.84
N ALA A 156 8.88 -1.49 -5.07
CA ALA A 156 9.98 -2.34 -4.64
C ALA A 156 9.49 -3.56 -3.84
N LEU A 157 8.64 -3.32 -2.83
CA LEU A 157 8.12 -4.36 -1.94
C LEU A 157 7.25 -5.39 -2.67
N LEU A 158 6.52 -4.96 -3.70
CA LEU A 158 5.62 -5.80 -4.49
C LEU A 158 6.27 -6.42 -5.73
N GLY A 159 7.53 -6.08 -6.04
CA GLY A 159 8.18 -6.51 -7.28
C GLY A 159 7.49 -5.97 -8.54
N LEU A 160 6.99 -4.73 -8.48
CA LEU A 160 6.34 -4.03 -9.60
C LEU A 160 7.31 -3.12 -10.37
N GLU A 161 8.59 -3.10 -9.99
CA GLU A 161 9.62 -2.35 -10.70
C GLU A 161 9.93 -3.00 -12.06
N GLU A 162 9.99 -2.20 -13.13
CA GLU A 162 10.39 -2.63 -14.49
C GLU A 162 11.91 -2.69 -14.66
#